data_AF-A0A6S4UWP4-F1
#
_entry.id   AF-A0A6S4UWP4-F1
#
_cell.length_a   1.000
_cell.length_b   1.000
_cell.length_c   1.000
_cell.angle_alpha   90.00
_cell.angle_beta   90.00
_cell.angle_gamma   90.00
#
_symmetry.space_group_name_H-M   'P 1'
#
loop_
_entity.id
_entity.type
_entity.pdbx_description
1 polymer ?
#
loop_
_entity_poly.entity_id
_entity_poly.type
_entity_poly.pdbx_seq_one_letter_code
_entity_poly.pdbx_strand_id
1 'polypeptide(L)'
;MNIYMILNDYDKAHALNDKQLAQKPNDTARLTFRCQLLSLQGKEATSINRCYDYVAEVLKVELNKPENKKDPNYKQAEFSYLLVKYKAGHLEYKEKMRKFIDSTNDEALKASLQTVYDAEINN
;
A
#
# COMPACT_ATOMS: atom_id res chain seq x y z
N MET A 1 10.45 -13.35 -2.14
CA MET A 1 9.18 -13.83 -2.71
C MET A 1 8.52 -14.79 -1.73
N ASN A 2 7.22 -14.66 -1.45
CA ASN A 2 6.51 -15.57 -0.54
C ASN A 2 6.05 -16.81 -1.34
N ILE A 3 6.66 -17.98 -1.11
CA ILE A 3 6.35 -19.20 -1.88
C ILE A 3 4.88 -19.62 -1.75
N TYR A 4 4.24 -19.32 -0.62
CA TYR A 4 2.84 -19.64 -0.39
C TYR A 4 1.90 -18.85 -1.31
N MET A 5 2.30 -17.68 -1.78
CA MET A 5 1.53 -16.93 -2.80
C MET A 5 1.49 -17.66 -4.14
N ILE A 6 2.58 -18.33 -4.53
CA ILE A 6 2.64 -19.10 -5.78
C ILE A 6 1.74 -20.34 -5.69
N LEU A 7 1.64 -20.91 -4.49
CA LEU A 7 0.81 -22.07 -4.20
C LEU A 7 -0.65 -21.70 -3.90
N ASN A 8 -1.03 -20.42 -3.98
CA ASN A 8 -2.32 -19.87 -3.55
C ASN A 8 -2.73 -20.25 -2.10
N ASP A 9 -1.75 -20.56 -1.25
CA ASP A 9 -1.97 -20.87 0.17
C ASP A 9 -1.93 -19.58 0.98
N TYR A 10 -3.02 -18.81 0.87
CA TYR A 10 -3.09 -17.47 1.46
C TYR A 10 -3.06 -17.49 2.99
N ASP A 11 -3.51 -18.58 3.62
CA ASP A 11 -3.44 -18.76 5.07
C ASP A 11 -1.99 -18.90 5.54
N LYS A 12 -1.17 -19.74 4.88
CA LYS A 12 0.26 -19.82 5.21
C LYS A 12 1.01 -18.56 4.81
N ALA A 13 0.64 -17.92 3.70
CA ALA A 13 1.22 -16.65 3.30
C ALA A 13 0.98 -15.57 4.38
N HIS A 14 -0.23 -15.51 4.92
CA HIS A 14 -0.60 -14.59 6.00
C HIS A 14 0.13 -14.94 7.30
N ALA A 15 0.15 -16.21 7.72
CA ALA A 15 0.86 -16.63 8.91
C ALA A 15 2.37 -16.32 8.86
N LEU A 16 3.00 -16.48 7.68
CA LEU A 16 4.39 -16.08 7.47
C LEU A 16 4.56 -14.55 7.58
N ASN A 17 3.66 -13.78 6.98
CA ASN A 17 3.69 -12.32 7.06
C ASN A 17 3.55 -11.82 8.50
N ASP A 18 2.67 -12.43 9.30
CA ASP A 18 2.48 -12.07 10.71
C ASP A 18 3.73 -12.36 11.55
N LYS A 19 4.44 -13.46 11.27
CA LYS A 19 5.75 -13.73 11.92
C LYS A 19 6.80 -12.67 11.59
N GLN A 20 6.79 -12.13 10.37
CA GLN A 20 7.70 -11.07 9.95
C GLN A 20 7.34 -9.72 10.59
N LEU A 21 6.04 -9.41 10.68
CA LEU A 21 5.55 -8.23 11.37
C LEU A 21 5.84 -8.27 12.87
N ALA A 22 5.82 -9.44 13.52
CA ALA A 22 6.23 -9.55 14.92
C ALA A 22 7.69 -9.09 15.16
N GLN A 23 8.57 -9.22 14.16
CA GLN A 23 9.96 -8.75 14.23
C GLN A 23 10.10 -7.27 13.86
N LYS A 24 9.26 -6.78 12.93
CA LYS A 24 9.25 -5.38 12.48
C LYS A 24 7.82 -4.88 12.32
N PRO A 25 7.16 -4.45 13.43
CA PRO A 25 5.72 -4.18 13.45
C PRO A 25 5.26 -3.07 12.49
N ASN A 26 6.13 -2.09 12.24
CA ASN A 26 5.81 -0.93 11.40
C ASN A 26 6.36 -1.08 9.98
N ASP A 27 6.68 -2.29 9.52
CA ASP A 27 7.06 -2.51 8.12
C ASP A 27 5.84 -2.31 7.20
N THR A 28 5.74 -1.12 6.61
CA THR A 28 4.57 -0.71 5.81
C THR A 28 4.32 -1.59 4.60
N ALA A 29 5.36 -2.19 4.01
CA ALA A 29 5.22 -3.13 2.90
C ALA A 29 4.55 -4.43 3.39
N ARG A 30 4.96 -4.95 4.55
CA ARG A 30 4.36 -6.15 5.16
C ARG A 30 2.95 -5.90 5.68
N LEU A 31 2.70 -4.71 6.21
CA LEU A 31 1.35 -4.28 6.62
C LEU A 31 0.41 -4.21 5.41
N THR A 32 0.85 -3.58 4.32
CA THR A 32 0.08 -3.51 3.07
C THR A 32 -0.20 -4.91 2.52
N PHE A 33 0.82 -5.77 2.49
CA PHE A 33 0.69 -7.14 2.01
C PHE A 33 -0.28 -7.97 2.87
N ARG A 34 -0.33 -7.73 4.18
CA ARG A 34 -1.35 -8.34 5.06
C ARG A 34 -2.76 -8.03 4.60
N CYS A 35 -3.05 -6.78 4.25
CA CYS A 35 -4.37 -6.36 3.79
C CYS A 35 -4.72 -6.96 2.42
N GLN A 36 -3.72 -7.10 1.53
CA GLN A 36 -3.89 -7.83 0.28
C GLN A 36 -4.26 -9.30 0.52
N LEU A 37 -3.59 -9.97 1.48
CA LEU A 37 -3.91 -11.36 1.85
C LEU A 37 -5.34 -11.50 2.37
N LEU A 38 -5.81 -10.55 3.21
CA LEU A 38 -7.21 -10.55 3.66
C LEU A 38 -8.19 -10.48 2.47
N SER A 39 -7.85 -9.70 1.45
CA SER A 39 -8.65 -9.59 0.22
C SER A 39 -8.68 -10.92 -0.54
N LEU A 40 -7.52 -11.56 -0.71
CA LEU A 40 -7.38 -12.87 -1.37
C LEU A 40 -8.04 -14.02 -0.59
N GLN A 41 -8.13 -13.90 0.73
CA GLN A 41 -8.86 -14.81 1.61
C GLN A 41 -10.38 -14.58 1.62
N GLY A 42 -10.89 -13.62 0.82
CA GLY A 42 -12.31 -13.31 0.75
C GLY A 42 -12.89 -12.74 2.05
N LYS A 43 -12.09 -12.01 2.83
CA LYS A 43 -12.58 -11.38 4.06
C LYS A 43 -13.53 -10.23 3.74
N GLU A 44 -14.37 -9.90 4.71
CA GLU A 44 -15.34 -8.81 4.61
C GLU A 44 -14.69 -7.47 4.28
N ALA A 45 -15.34 -6.66 3.45
CA ALA A 45 -14.86 -5.34 3.03
C ALA A 45 -14.54 -4.45 4.24
N THR A 46 -15.36 -4.47 5.29
CA THR A 46 -15.11 -3.71 6.53
C THR A 46 -13.77 -4.07 7.18
N SER A 47 -13.39 -5.35 7.17
CA SER A 47 -12.11 -5.82 7.74
C SER A 47 -10.93 -5.41 6.86
N ILE A 48 -11.09 -5.50 5.54
CA ILE A 48 -10.07 -5.07 4.57
C ILE A 48 -9.86 -3.56 4.67
N ASN A 49 -10.93 -2.78 4.72
CA ASN A 49 -10.89 -1.32 4.82
C ASN A 49 -10.16 -0.87 6.09
N ARG A 50 -10.52 -1.44 7.25
CA ARG A 50 -9.84 -1.17 8.52
C ARG A 50 -8.35 -1.52 8.47
N CYS A 51 -7.99 -2.61 7.80
CA CYS A 51 -6.59 -2.98 7.62
C CYS A 51 -5.84 -1.89 6.85
N TYR A 52 -6.36 -1.45 5.70
CA TYR A 52 -5.71 -0.41 4.90
C TYR A 52 -5.70 0.96 5.58
N ASP A 53 -6.72 1.32 6.36
CA ASP A 53 -6.71 2.55 7.15
C ASP A 53 -5.58 2.54 8.18
N TYR A 54 -5.36 1.42 8.88
CA TYR A 54 -4.23 1.27 9.79
C TYR A 54 -2.88 1.42 9.06
N VAL A 55 -2.74 0.83 7.87
CA VAL A 55 -1.52 1.02 7.05
C VAL A 55 -1.31 2.49 6.70
N ALA A 56 -2.39 3.19 6.35
CA ALA A 56 -2.32 4.60 6.01
C ALA A 56 -1.89 5.48 7.20
N GLU A 57 -2.34 5.15 8.41
CA GLU A 57 -1.88 5.80 9.64
C GLU A 57 -0.38 5.62 9.86
N VAL A 58 0.13 4.39 9.75
CA VAL A 58 1.56 4.09 9.89
C VAL A 58 2.37 4.80 8.81
N LEU A 59 1.94 4.76 7.54
CA LEU A 59 2.59 5.47 6.44
C LEU A 59 2.64 6.99 6.69
N LYS A 60 1.55 7.57 7.20
CA LYS A 60 1.52 9.01 7.51
C LYS A 60 2.51 9.37 8.60
N VAL A 61 2.65 8.55 9.64
CA VAL A 61 3.66 8.74 10.68
C VAL A 61 5.07 8.69 10.08
N GLU A 62 5.36 7.70 9.25
CA GLU A 62 6.67 7.58 8.59
C GLU A 62 6.94 8.75 7.65
N LEU A 63 5.99 9.19 6.83
CA LEU A 63 6.13 10.33 5.92
C LEU A 63 6.38 11.66 6.66
N ASN A 64 5.86 11.81 7.87
CA ASN A 64 6.06 13.01 8.67
C ASN A 64 7.47 13.12 9.27
N LYS A 65 8.22 12.03 9.31
CA LYS A 65 9.60 12.01 9.84
C LYS A 65 10.54 12.82 8.91
N PRO A 66 11.25 13.83 9.42
CA PRO A 66 12.12 14.67 8.60
C PRO A 66 13.20 13.91 7.82
N GLU A 67 13.73 12.83 8.39
CA GLU A 67 14.73 11.97 7.77
C GLU A 67 14.22 11.29 6.49
N ASN A 68 12.93 10.91 6.47
CA ASN A 68 12.33 10.21 5.33
C ASN A 68 12.10 11.16 4.14
N LYS A 69 12.01 12.47 4.37
CA LYS A 69 11.86 13.47 3.29
C LYS A 69 13.06 13.56 2.35
N LYS A 70 14.22 13.02 2.79
CA LYS A 70 15.44 12.95 1.98
C LYS A 70 15.57 11.64 1.21
N ASP A 71 14.68 10.67 1.45
CA ASP A 71 14.67 9.42 0.70
C ASP A 71 14.34 9.71 -0.77
N PRO A 72 15.16 9.21 -1.74
CA PRO A 72 14.84 9.33 -3.16
C PRO A 72 13.46 8.78 -3.53
N ASN A 73 12.93 7.85 -2.73
CA ASN A 73 11.62 7.22 -2.91
C ASN A 73 10.49 7.90 -2.13
N TYR A 74 10.74 9.07 -1.52
CA TYR A 74 9.74 9.76 -0.69
C TYR A 74 8.44 10.03 -1.47
N LYS A 75 8.53 10.38 -2.76
CA LYS A 75 7.35 10.61 -3.62
C LYS A 75 6.56 9.34 -3.88
N GLN A 76 7.23 8.21 -4.04
CA GLN A 76 6.60 6.90 -4.15
C GLN A 76 5.89 6.52 -2.84
N ALA A 77 6.47 6.86 -1.69
CA ALA A 77 5.85 6.67 -0.39
C ALA A 77 4.61 7.57 -0.20
N GLU A 78 4.66 8.83 -0.65
CA GLU A 78 3.48 9.73 -0.68
C GLU A 78 2.36 9.14 -1.53
N PHE A 79 2.68 8.64 -2.73
CA PHE A 79 1.71 7.98 -3.59
C PHE A 79 1.15 6.70 -2.95
N SER A 80 2.00 5.91 -2.30
CA SER A 80 1.58 4.68 -1.58
C SER A 80 0.56 5.00 -0.49
N TYR A 81 0.74 6.10 0.26
CA TYR A 81 -0.25 6.59 1.21
C TYR A 81 -1.60 6.89 0.54
N LEU A 82 -1.59 7.57 -0.61
CA LEU A 82 -2.82 7.86 -1.35
C LEU A 82 -3.52 6.57 -1.81
N LEU A 83 -2.76 5.61 -2.32
CA LEU A 83 -3.26 4.32 -2.77
C LEU A 83 -3.89 3.52 -1.64
N VAL A 84 -3.23 3.41 -0.47
CA VAL A 84 -3.82 2.65 0.64
C VAL A 84 -5.07 3.33 1.20
N LYS A 85 -5.17 4.66 1.17
CA LYS A 85 -6.42 5.36 1.53
C LYS A 85 -7.54 5.03 0.55
N TYR A 86 -7.26 4.98 -0.76
CA TYR A 86 -8.23 4.49 -1.73
C TYR A 86 -8.66 3.04 -1.44
N LYS A 87 -7.69 2.13 -1.21
CA LYS A 87 -7.97 0.73 -0.86
C LYS A 87 -8.71 0.54 0.47
N ALA A 88 -8.66 1.55 1.35
CA ALA A 88 -9.47 1.59 2.57
C ALA A 88 -10.92 2.06 2.35
N GLY A 89 -11.32 2.34 1.11
CA GLY A 89 -12.67 2.79 0.75
C GLY A 89 -12.86 4.30 0.68
N HIS A 90 -11.78 5.09 0.84
CA HIS A 90 -11.83 6.56 0.71
C HIS A 90 -11.73 6.95 -0.78
N LEU A 91 -12.85 6.81 -1.50
CA LEU A 91 -12.90 6.90 -2.97
C LEU A 91 -12.41 8.24 -3.52
N GLU A 92 -12.45 9.34 -2.74
CA GLU A 92 -11.93 10.63 -3.15
C GLU A 92 -10.41 10.63 -3.39
N TYR A 93 -9.69 9.62 -2.86
CA TYR A 93 -8.27 9.45 -3.12
C TYR A 93 -7.95 9.03 -4.55
N LYS A 94 -8.94 8.53 -5.32
CA LYS A 94 -8.81 8.31 -6.76
C LYS A 94 -8.38 9.60 -7.49
N GLU A 95 -9.06 10.71 -7.21
CA GLU A 95 -8.75 12.01 -7.81
C GLU A 95 -7.45 12.61 -7.24
N LYS A 96 -7.18 12.39 -5.95
CA LYS A 96 -5.93 12.85 -5.33
C LYS A 96 -4.71 12.18 -5.95
N MET A 97 -4.78 10.88 -6.25
CA MET A 97 -3.72 10.17 -6.95
C MET A 97 -3.52 10.69 -8.37
N ARG A 98 -4.61 10.95 -9.12
CA ARG A 98 -4.51 11.53 -10.47
C ARG A 98 -3.79 12.88 -10.45
N LYS A 99 -4.21 13.79 -9.56
CA LYS A 99 -3.56 15.09 -9.36
C LYS A 99 -2.09 14.96 -8.96
N PHE A 100 -1.76 14.00 -8.10
CA PHE A 100 -0.37 13.74 -7.71
C PHE A 100 0.48 13.35 -8.92
N ILE A 101 0.01 12.42 -9.75
CA ILE A 101 0.67 11.99 -10.99
C ILE A 101 0.84 13.19 -11.94
N ASP A 102 -0.23 13.96 -12.18
CA ASP A 102 -0.19 15.11 -13.08
C ASP A 102 0.81 16.18 -12.64
N SER A 103 0.96 16.37 -11.32
CA SER A 103 1.92 17.31 -10.72
C SER A 103 3.36 16.80 -10.63
N THR A 104 3.61 15.54 -11.00
CA THR A 104 4.94 14.93 -10.96
C THR A 104 5.73 15.31 -12.22
N ASN A 105 6.84 16.04 -12.04
CA ASN A 105 7.67 16.50 -13.16
C ASN A 105 8.69 15.46 -13.64
N ASP A 106 9.08 14.51 -12.79
CA ASP A 106 9.96 13.41 -13.18
C ASP A 106 9.15 12.43 -14.04
N GLU A 107 9.44 12.38 -15.34
CA GLU A 107 8.70 11.57 -16.31
C GLU A 107 8.80 10.07 -16.04
N ALA A 108 9.94 9.58 -15.56
CA ALA A 108 10.11 8.16 -15.24
C ALA A 108 9.27 7.77 -14.01
N LEU A 109 9.30 8.61 -12.97
CA LEU A 109 8.44 8.45 -11.81
C LEU A 109 6.97 8.54 -12.21
N LYS A 110 6.57 9.56 -12.97
CA LYS A 110 5.20 9.76 -13.43
C LYS A 110 4.66 8.54 -14.16
N ALA A 111 5.43 7.99 -15.11
CA ALA A 111 5.07 6.76 -15.83
C ALA A 111 4.92 5.56 -14.89
N SER A 112 5.81 5.41 -13.91
CA SER A 112 5.72 4.36 -12.89
C SER A 112 4.45 4.50 -12.03
N LEU A 113 4.12 5.71 -11.58
CA LEU A 113 2.93 5.96 -10.77
C LEU A 113 1.63 5.76 -11.58
N GLN A 114 1.63 6.18 -12.84
CA GLN A 114 0.50 5.96 -13.76
C GLN A 114 0.25 4.46 -13.97
N THR A 115 1.30 3.67 -14.14
CA THR A 115 1.19 2.20 -14.27
C THR A 115 0.51 1.57 -13.04
N VAL A 116 0.92 1.99 -11.83
CA VAL A 116 0.30 1.49 -10.59
C VAL A 116 -1.15 1.95 -10.48
N TYR A 117 -1.44 3.21 -10.81
CA TYR A 117 -2.80 3.73 -10.80
C TYR A 117 -3.72 2.93 -11.73
N ASP A 118 -3.30 2.68 -12.97
CA ASP A 118 -4.13 1.98 -13.94
C ASP A 118 -4.39 0.53 -13.52
N ALA A 119 -3.39 -0.16 -12.97
CA ALA A 119 -3.53 -1.53 -12.48
C ALA A 119 -4.47 -1.67 -11.26
N GLU A 120 -4.51 -0.65 -10.40
CA GLU A 120 -5.22 -0.71 -9.11
C GLU A 120 -6.60 -0.05 -9.15
N ILE A 121 -6.85 0.85 -10.11
CA ILE A 121 -8.05 1.70 -10.13
C ILE A 121 -8.94 1.46 -11.34
N ASN A 122 -8.37 1.07 -12.49
CA ASN A 122 -9.11 0.87 -13.73
C ASN A 122 -9.39 -0.61 -14.04
N ASN A 123 -9.14 -1.50 -13.08
CA ASN A 123 -9.49 -2.92 -13.14
C ASN A 123 -10.95 -3.17 -12.74
#